data_AF-A0A5E4VU32-F1
#
_entry.id   AF-A0A5E4VU32-F1
#
_cell.length_a   1.000
_cell.length_b   1.000
_cell.length_c   1.000
_cell.angle_alpha   90.00
_cell.angle_beta   90.00
_cell.angle_gamma   90.00
#
_symmetry.space_group_name_H-M   'P 1'
#
loop_
_entity.id
_entity.type
_entity.pdbx_description
1 polymer ?
#
loop_
_entity_poly.entity_id
_entity_poly.type
_entity_poly.pdbx_seq_one_letter_code
_entity_poly.pdbx_strand_id
1 'polypeptide(L)'
;MYIVLTSRPGQYRSEPTPGITPVETHDYFYGARHIAAFVVARLDGQSRVKIVDETAPSGANLVPTKCFEKYESVPEAVAALESLIGRDHAQARLNRRNPETLASHMVHITFITNGGKTVEAPPNSNLLRVSLREKGGIPFKCGGGLCGTCRCRVEVGLEHTDDVKQKERRHLSPEDLANGYRMACQTFINGNVSVSW
;
A
#
# COMPACT_ATOMS: atom_id res chain seq x y z
N MET A 1 -3.46 25.07 13.93
CA MET A 1 -3.24 24.11 15.03
C MET A 1 -3.08 22.72 14.44
N TYR A 2 -2.23 21.93 15.07
CA TYR A 2 -1.90 20.57 14.66
C TYR A 2 -2.22 19.60 15.79
N ILE A 3 -2.52 18.36 15.43
CA ILE A 3 -2.66 17.22 16.34
C ILE A 3 -1.80 16.08 15.85
N VAL A 4 -1.44 15.17 16.75
CA VAL A 4 -0.78 13.91 16.37
C VAL A 4 -1.78 12.77 16.48
N LEU A 5 -1.99 12.07 15.36
CA LEU A 5 -2.75 10.83 15.31
C LEU A 5 -1.78 9.66 15.48
N THR A 6 -1.97 8.86 16.51
CA THR A 6 -1.14 7.68 16.76
C THR A 6 -1.83 6.44 16.21
N SER A 7 -1.09 5.55 15.57
CA SER A 7 -1.55 4.21 15.19
C SER A 7 -0.55 3.19 15.70
N ARG A 8 -1.02 2.08 16.26
CA ARG A 8 -0.16 0.98 16.73
C ARG A 8 -0.49 -0.27 15.91
N PRO A 9 0.43 -0.73 15.03
CA PRO A 9 0.20 -1.89 14.17
C PRO A 9 -0.26 -3.11 14.97
N GLY A 10 -1.37 -3.72 14.56
CA GLY A 10 -1.97 -4.90 15.21
C GLY A 10 -2.76 -4.60 16.49
N GLN A 11 -2.91 -3.32 16.86
CA GLN A 11 -3.77 -2.90 17.97
C GLN A 11 -4.87 -1.96 17.50
N TYR A 12 -4.49 -0.81 16.92
CA TYR A 12 -5.46 0.16 16.42
C TYR A 12 -4.84 1.10 15.39
N ARG A 13 -5.71 1.65 14.54
CA ARG A 13 -5.36 2.65 13.53
C ARG A 13 -6.22 3.90 13.68
N SER A 14 -5.57 5.05 13.68
CA SER A 14 -6.23 6.35 13.63
C SER A 14 -6.40 6.81 12.19
N GLU A 15 -7.65 7.02 11.78
CA GLU A 15 -8.03 7.50 10.46
C GLU A 15 -8.49 8.96 10.55
N PRO A 16 -7.90 9.87 9.76
CA PRO A 16 -8.39 11.24 9.66
C PRO A 16 -9.80 11.25 9.03
N THR A 17 -10.65 12.16 9.50
CA THR A 17 -11.99 12.42 8.95
C THR A 17 -12.01 13.81 8.32
N PRO A 18 -13.12 14.23 7.67
CA PRO A 18 -13.26 15.61 7.21
C PRO A 18 -12.91 16.63 8.30
N GLY A 19 -12.14 17.65 7.94
CA GLY A 19 -11.57 18.65 8.87
C GLY A 19 -10.21 18.29 9.46
N ILE A 20 -9.66 17.10 9.15
CA ILE A 20 -8.32 16.67 9.59
C ILE A 20 -7.47 16.38 8.36
N THR A 21 -6.45 17.19 8.11
CA THR A 21 -5.56 17.05 6.95
C THR A 21 -4.18 16.55 7.40
N PRO A 22 -3.79 15.31 7.08
CA PRO A 22 -2.44 14.81 7.31
C PRO A 22 -1.39 15.71 6.63
N VAL A 23 -0.30 16.01 7.34
CA VAL A 23 0.80 16.84 6.84
C VAL A 23 2.12 16.08 6.83
N GLU A 24 2.41 15.35 7.91
CA GLU A 24 3.66 14.61 8.04
C GLU A 24 3.42 13.29 8.78
N THR A 25 4.08 12.21 8.34
CA THR A 25 3.99 10.90 9.00
C THR A 25 5.37 10.50 9.48
N HIS A 26 5.44 9.94 10.68
CA HIS A 26 6.67 9.41 11.26
C HIS A 26 6.43 8.00 11.77
N ASP A 27 7.35 7.10 11.45
CA ASP A 27 7.33 5.71 11.90
C ASP A 27 8.33 5.54 13.04
N TYR A 28 7.80 5.12 14.20
CA TYR A 28 8.57 4.82 15.38
C TYR A 28 8.92 3.34 15.42
N PHE A 29 10.23 3.06 15.49
CA PHE A 29 10.74 1.70 15.61
C PHE A 29 11.57 1.54 16.88
N TYR A 30 11.55 0.31 17.39
CA TYR A 30 12.49 -0.17 18.39
C TYR A 30 13.28 -1.31 17.76
N GLY A 31 14.54 -1.06 17.42
CA GLY A 31 15.33 -1.94 16.58
C GLY A 31 14.70 -2.12 15.19
N ALA A 32 14.41 -3.38 14.81
CA ALA A 32 13.74 -3.71 13.55
C ALA A 32 12.20 -3.66 13.63
N ARG A 33 11.62 -3.62 14.84
CA ARG A 33 10.17 -3.71 15.04
C ARG A 33 9.51 -2.34 14.85
N HIS A 34 8.46 -2.29 14.03
CA HIS A 34 7.61 -1.11 13.89
C HIS A 34 6.64 -1.04 15.08
N ILE A 35 6.77 -0.02 15.91
CA ILE A 35 6.04 0.12 17.17
C ILE A 35 4.79 0.98 16.98
N ALA A 36 4.90 2.12 16.30
CA ALA A 36 3.79 3.02 16.05
C ALA A 36 4.05 3.90 14.83
N ALA A 37 2.97 4.33 14.19
CA ALA A 37 2.99 5.41 13.20
C ALA A 37 2.30 6.64 13.78
N PHE A 38 2.96 7.80 13.66
CA PHE A 38 2.46 9.10 14.10
C PHE A 38 2.18 9.97 12.88
N VAL A 39 0.95 10.46 12.76
CA VAL A 39 0.55 11.38 11.70
C VAL A 39 0.30 12.75 12.31
N VAL A 40 1.18 13.70 12.02
CA VAL A 40 0.95 15.12 12.31
C VAL A 40 -0.08 15.61 11.31
N ALA A 41 -1.22 16.08 11.79
CA ALA A 41 -2.33 16.54 10.96
C ALA A 41 -2.76 17.95 11.34
N ARG A 42 -3.02 18.79 10.33
CA ARG A 42 -3.66 20.09 10.49
C ARG A 42 -5.13 19.88 10.82
N LEU A 43 -5.63 20.66 11.77
CA LEU A 43 -7.02 20.62 12.18
C LEU A 43 -7.75 21.90 11.75
N ASP A 44 -8.78 21.72 10.91
CA ASP A 44 -9.61 22.80 10.39
C ASP A 44 -10.96 22.80 11.16
N GLY A 45 -10.90 23.21 12.44
CA GLY A 45 -12.07 23.34 13.32
C GLY A 45 -12.39 22.13 14.22
N GLN A 46 -13.66 21.95 14.61
CA GLN A 46 -14.09 20.81 15.41
C GLN A 46 -14.27 19.57 14.52
N SER A 47 -13.63 18.46 14.87
CA SER A 47 -13.67 17.22 14.09
C SER A 47 -13.58 16.01 15.02
N ARG A 48 -13.67 14.78 14.47
CA ARG A 48 -13.55 13.54 15.24
C ARG A 48 -12.60 12.58 14.54
N VAL A 49 -11.56 12.12 15.20
CA VAL A 49 -10.68 11.09 14.66
C VAL A 49 -11.38 9.74 14.73
N LYS A 50 -11.34 8.95 13.66
CA LYS A 50 -11.87 7.58 13.67
C LYS A 50 -10.78 6.62 14.12
N ILE A 51 -10.97 5.97 15.27
CA ILE A 51 -10.06 4.94 15.78
C ILE A 51 -10.65 3.58 15.43
N VAL A 52 -9.92 2.79 14.63
CA VAL A 52 -10.30 1.44 14.21
C VAL A 52 -9.48 0.43 15.00
N ASP A 53 -10.14 -0.47 15.71
CA ASP A 53 -9.51 -1.60 16.39
C ASP A 53 -9.07 -2.65 15.35
N GLU A 54 -7.82 -3.09 15.45
CA GLU A 54 -7.25 -4.11 14.58
C GLU A 54 -7.28 -5.51 15.23
N THR A 55 -7.68 -5.61 16.49
CA THR A 55 -7.91 -6.87 17.20
C THR A 55 -9.34 -7.36 17.00
N ALA A 56 -9.53 -8.68 16.96
CA ALA A 56 -10.85 -9.27 16.80
C ALA A 56 -11.57 -9.36 18.16
N PRO A 57 -12.85 -8.95 18.26
CA PRO A 57 -13.70 -8.41 17.20
C PRO A 57 -13.37 -6.94 16.88
N SER A 58 -13.24 -6.62 15.59
CA SER A 58 -12.88 -5.27 15.16
C SER A 58 -14.06 -4.31 15.32
N GLY A 59 -13.77 -3.11 15.82
CA GLY A 59 -14.74 -2.02 16.03
C GLY A 59 -14.15 -0.67 15.64
N ALA A 60 -14.99 0.36 15.51
CA ALA A 60 -14.53 1.71 15.23
C ALA A 60 -15.24 2.75 16.09
N ASN A 61 -14.49 3.69 16.64
CA ASN A 61 -14.98 4.78 17.50
C ASN A 61 -14.60 6.14 16.93
N LEU A 62 -15.47 7.14 17.09
CA LEU A 62 -15.19 8.53 16.72
C LEU A 62 -14.80 9.34 17.94
N VAL A 63 -13.51 9.65 18.08
CA VAL A 63 -12.94 10.38 19.20
C VAL A 63 -12.87 11.88 18.87
N PRO A 64 -13.53 12.76 19.65
CA PRO A 64 -13.46 14.19 19.44
C PRO A 64 -12.02 14.74 19.47
N THR A 65 -11.68 15.66 18.56
CA THR A 65 -10.31 16.22 18.49
C THR A 65 -9.91 17.01 19.73
N LYS A 66 -10.85 17.40 20.59
CA LYS A 66 -10.57 18.01 21.91
C LYS A 66 -9.81 17.08 22.88
N CYS A 67 -9.85 15.76 22.64
CA CYS A 67 -9.11 14.77 23.44
C CYS A 67 -7.63 14.66 23.04
N PHE A 68 -7.19 15.40 22.02
CA PHE A 68 -5.83 15.37 21.49
C PHE A 68 -5.11 16.65 21.88
N GLU A 69 -3.85 16.50 22.27
CA GLU A 69 -2.93 17.61 22.46
C GLU A 69 -2.81 18.45 21.18
N LYS A 70 -2.69 19.76 21.35
CA LYS A 70 -2.63 20.74 20.27
C LYS A 70 -1.24 21.32 20.20
N TYR A 71 -0.73 21.41 18.98
CA TYR A 71 0.54 22.06 18.69
C TYR A 71 0.30 23.25 17.77
N GLU A 72 1.09 24.30 17.92
CA GLU A 72 1.04 25.49 17.09
C GLU A 72 1.64 25.23 15.71
N SER A 73 2.64 24.35 15.64
CA SER A 73 3.37 24.04 14.40
C SER A 73 3.70 22.56 14.25
N VAL A 74 4.04 22.14 13.02
CA VAL A 74 4.54 20.77 12.76
C VAL A 74 5.86 20.49 13.51
N PRO A 75 6.88 21.37 13.47
CA PRO A 75 8.13 21.12 14.20
C PRO A 75 7.94 20.92 15.70
N GLU A 76 7.02 21.67 16.33
CA GLU A 76 6.69 21.52 17.74
C GLU A 76 6.09 20.14 18.04
N ALA A 77 5.13 19.68 17.22
CA ALA A 77 4.54 18.36 17.35
C ALA A 77 5.59 17.25 17.19
N VAL A 78 6.53 17.41 16.26
CA VAL A 78 7.62 16.46 16.03
C VAL A 78 8.60 16.45 17.20
N ALA A 79 9.00 17.62 17.72
CA ALA A 79 9.87 17.72 18.90
C ALA A 79 9.25 17.06 20.14
N ALA A 80 7.92 17.18 20.32
CA ALA A 80 7.20 16.47 21.38
C ALA A 80 7.30 14.95 21.22
N LEU A 81 7.17 14.43 19.99
CA LEU A 81 7.33 13.00 19.70
C LEU A 81 8.77 12.51 19.95
N GLU A 82 9.76 13.27 19.51
CA GLU A 82 11.18 12.95 19.75
C GLU A 82 11.50 12.91 21.25
N SER A 83 10.96 13.86 22.04
CA SER A 83 11.09 13.88 23.50
C SER A 83 10.40 12.70 24.20
N LEU A 84 9.27 12.22 23.66
CA LEU A 84 8.58 11.02 24.15
C LEU A 84 9.40 9.74 23.89
N ILE A 85 10.05 9.66 22.74
CA ILE A 85 10.78 8.46 22.28
C ILE A 85 12.21 8.40 22.82
N GLY A 86 12.88 9.55 22.93
CA GLY A 86 14.30 9.69 23.23
C GLY A 86 14.69 9.57 24.70
N ARG A 87 13.77 9.24 25.61
CA ARG A 87 14.04 9.27 27.05
C ARG A 87 14.89 8.13 27.61
N ASP A 88 15.09 7.00 26.92
CA ASP A 88 15.93 5.93 27.52
C ASP A 88 16.44 4.78 26.63
N HIS A 89 16.43 4.88 25.29
CA HIS A 89 16.67 3.68 24.46
C HIS A 89 17.51 3.92 23.21
N ALA A 90 18.75 3.43 23.22
CA ALA A 90 19.69 3.49 22.08
C ALA A 90 19.17 2.85 20.76
N GLN A 91 18.08 2.06 20.82
CA GLN A 91 17.47 1.42 19.66
C GLN A 91 16.19 2.10 19.17
N ALA A 92 15.74 3.15 19.85
CA ALA A 92 14.54 3.88 19.50
C ALA A 92 14.84 4.87 18.36
N ARG A 93 14.12 4.74 17.25
CA ARG A 93 14.25 5.64 16.09
C ARG A 93 12.89 6.12 15.63
N LEU A 94 12.79 7.42 15.38
CA LEU A 94 11.64 8.04 14.75
C LEU A 94 12.05 8.46 13.34
N ASN A 95 11.48 7.82 12.33
CA ASN A 95 11.81 8.09 10.95
C ASN A 95 10.66 8.82 10.28
N ARG A 96 10.92 10.01 9.73
CA ARG A 96 9.94 10.67 8.85
C ARG A 96 9.68 9.79 7.64
N ARG A 97 8.42 9.45 7.41
CA ARG A 97 7.95 8.74 6.21
C ARG A 97 7.95 9.73 5.06
N ASN A 98 8.78 9.48 4.05
CA ASN A 98 8.75 10.28 2.82
C ASN A 98 7.51 9.86 1.99
N PRO A 99 6.53 10.76 1.74
CA PRO A 99 5.37 10.44 0.90
C PRO A 99 5.77 10.11 -0.55
N GLU A 100 6.92 10.59 -1.03
CA GLU A 100 7.43 10.24 -2.36
C GLU A 100 7.86 8.77 -2.44
N THR A 101 8.26 8.13 -1.34
CA THR A 101 8.58 6.69 -1.35
C THR A 101 7.33 5.82 -1.59
N LEU A 102 6.12 6.33 -1.37
CA LEU A 102 4.88 5.66 -1.75
C LEU A 102 4.43 5.98 -3.19
N ALA A 103 4.74 7.18 -3.70
CA ALA A 103 4.43 7.57 -5.08
C ALA A 103 5.47 7.08 -6.10
N SER A 104 6.75 6.97 -5.74
CA SER A 104 7.87 6.61 -6.63
C SER A 104 7.99 5.12 -6.92
N HIS A 105 7.03 4.30 -6.47
CA HIS A 105 6.99 2.88 -6.81
C HIS A 105 5.78 2.54 -7.68
N MET A 106 5.04 3.51 -8.21
CA MET A 106 4.02 3.19 -9.22
C MET A 106 4.70 2.46 -10.38
N VAL A 107 4.12 1.31 -10.73
CA VAL A 107 4.59 0.45 -11.81
C VAL A 107 3.77 0.74 -13.05
N HIS A 108 4.44 0.76 -14.19
CA HIS A 108 3.79 0.90 -15.49
C HIS A 108 3.52 -0.47 -16.08
N ILE A 109 2.25 -0.73 -16.42
CA ILE A 109 1.82 -1.93 -17.11
C ILE A 109 1.42 -1.53 -18.53
N THR A 110 2.14 -2.04 -19.52
CA THR A 110 1.86 -1.81 -20.94
C THR A 110 1.14 -3.00 -21.55
N PHE A 111 -0.08 -2.79 -22.03
CA PHE A 111 -0.90 -3.79 -22.70
C PHE A 111 -0.65 -3.75 -24.21
N ILE A 112 0.31 -4.55 -24.69
CA ILE A 112 0.78 -4.53 -26.08
C ILE A 112 -0.37 -4.83 -27.06
N THR A 113 -1.15 -5.89 -26.81
CA THR A 113 -2.29 -6.30 -27.65
C THR A 113 -3.41 -5.26 -27.70
N ASN A 114 -3.43 -4.30 -26.78
CA ASN A 114 -4.40 -3.20 -26.73
C ASN A 114 -3.76 -1.87 -27.18
N GLY A 115 -3.11 -1.89 -28.34
CA GLY A 115 -2.50 -0.70 -28.95
C GLY A 115 -1.38 -0.07 -28.12
N GLY A 116 -0.70 -0.85 -27.26
CA GLY A 116 0.36 -0.34 -26.39
C GLY A 116 -0.14 0.54 -25.24
N LYS A 117 -1.41 0.42 -24.82
CA LYS A 117 -1.94 1.20 -23.69
C LYS A 117 -1.11 0.97 -22.43
N THR A 118 -0.60 2.05 -21.84
CA THR A 118 0.13 2.02 -20.56
C THR A 118 -0.74 2.57 -19.43
N VAL A 119 -0.68 1.91 -18.27
CA VAL A 119 -1.41 2.33 -17.06
C VAL A 119 -0.47 2.27 -15.86
N GLU A 120 -0.78 3.06 -14.84
CA GLU A 120 -0.05 3.08 -13.58
C GLU A 120 -0.79 2.26 -12.52
N ALA A 121 -0.05 1.48 -11.73
CA ALA A 121 -0.59 0.76 -10.59
C ALA A 121 0.40 0.76 -9.42
N PRO A 122 -0.04 0.62 -8.16
CA PRO A 122 0.87 0.39 -7.05
C PRO A 122 1.66 -0.92 -7.24
N PRO A 123 2.85 -1.09 -6.62
CA PRO A 123 3.51 -2.39 -6.52
C PRO A 123 2.58 -3.43 -5.91
N ASN A 124 2.90 -4.70 -6.16
CA ASN A 124 2.11 -5.83 -5.73
C ASN A 124 0.64 -5.73 -6.19
N SER A 125 0.42 -5.18 -7.39
CA SER A 125 -0.91 -5.12 -8.01
C SER A 125 -1.18 -6.38 -8.83
N ASN A 126 -2.40 -6.92 -8.74
CA ASN A 126 -2.81 -8.08 -9.53
C ASN A 126 -3.06 -7.69 -11.00
N LEU A 127 -2.36 -8.36 -11.93
CA LEU A 127 -2.36 -7.99 -13.35
C LEU A 127 -3.76 -8.01 -13.97
N LEU A 128 -4.56 -9.05 -13.70
CA LEU A 128 -5.93 -9.11 -14.22
C LEU A 128 -6.82 -8.01 -13.62
N ARG A 129 -6.71 -7.72 -12.33
CA ARG A 129 -7.54 -6.68 -11.70
C ARG A 129 -7.25 -5.30 -12.25
N VAL A 130 -5.97 -5.00 -12.53
CA VAL A 130 -5.58 -3.76 -13.21
C VAL A 130 -6.12 -3.73 -14.64
N SER A 131 -5.96 -4.82 -15.40
CA SER A 131 -6.53 -4.93 -16.75
C SER A 131 -8.04 -4.69 -16.78
N LEU A 132 -8.80 -5.24 -15.83
CA LEU A 132 -10.25 -5.03 -15.77
C LEU A 132 -10.62 -3.58 -15.43
N ARG A 133 -9.97 -2.99 -14.43
CA ARG A 133 -10.23 -1.62 -13.99
C ARG A 133 -9.90 -0.61 -15.09
N GLU A 134 -8.74 -0.77 -15.69
CA GLU A 134 -8.20 0.17 -16.66
C GLU A 134 -8.54 -0.19 -18.11
N LYS A 135 -9.43 -1.16 -18.34
CA LYS A 135 -9.81 -1.63 -19.69
C LYS A 135 -8.59 -2.04 -20.53
N GLY A 136 -7.67 -2.78 -19.91
CA GLY A 136 -6.44 -3.31 -20.49
C GLY A 136 -6.68 -4.39 -21.55
N GLY A 137 -7.75 -5.17 -21.44
CA GLY A 137 -8.23 -6.07 -22.51
C GLY A 137 -7.85 -7.55 -22.38
N ILE A 138 -7.12 -7.94 -21.34
CA ILE A 138 -6.79 -9.36 -21.08
C ILE A 138 -8.09 -10.20 -20.96
N PRO A 139 -8.24 -11.28 -21.75
CA PRO A 139 -9.39 -12.17 -21.69
C PRO A 139 -9.57 -12.78 -20.31
N PHE A 140 -10.81 -12.96 -19.86
CA PHE A 140 -11.05 -13.52 -18.54
C PHE A 140 -12.39 -14.25 -18.45
N LYS A 141 -12.48 -15.14 -17.46
CA LYS A 141 -13.72 -15.85 -17.11
C LYS A 141 -13.86 -16.00 -15.59
N CYS A 142 -13.02 -16.81 -14.95
CA CYS A 142 -13.15 -17.09 -13.51
C CYS A 142 -12.44 -16.08 -12.58
N GLY A 143 -11.35 -15.46 -13.03
CA GLY A 143 -10.54 -14.54 -12.21
C GLY A 143 -9.86 -15.17 -10.98
N GLY A 144 -9.85 -16.50 -10.83
CA GLY A 144 -9.39 -17.21 -9.62
C GLY A 144 -8.42 -18.37 -9.83
N GLY A 145 -7.88 -18.52 -11.04
CA GLY A 145 -6.90 -19.56 -11.37
C GLY A 145 -7.48 -20.93 -11.68
N LEU A 146 -8.73 -20.99 -12.17
CA LEU A 146 -9.46 -22.23 -12.43
C LEU A 146 -9.57 -22.60 -13.92
N CYS A 147 -9.53 -21.62 -14.83
CA CYS A 147 -9.96 -21.81 -16.22
C CYS A 147 -8.89 -21.55 -17.28
N GLY A 148 -7.71 -21.05 -16.92
CA GLY A 148 -6.65 -20.71 -17.89
C GLY A 148 -6.93 -19.53 -18.84
N THR A 149 -8.18 -19.05 -18.96
CA THR A 149 -8.61 -18.03 -19.95
C THR A 149 -7.80 -16.73 -19.91
N CYS A 150 -7.32 -16.31 -18.74
CA CYS A 150 -6.48 -15.12 -18.61
C CYS A 150 -4.98 -15.41 -18.85
N ARG A 151 -4.68 -16.39 -19.71
CA ARG A 151 -3.32 -16.66 -20.16
C ARG A 151 -2.81 -15.42 -20.91
N CYS A 152 -1.64 -14.97 -20.52
CA CYS A 152 -0.94 -13.84 -21.13
C CYS A 152 0.56 -14.16 -21.16
N ARG A 153 1.33 -13.38 -21.90
CA ARG A 153 2.78 -13.44 -21.92
C ARG A 153 3.36 -12.12 -21.44
N VAL A 154 4.32 -12.20 -20.53
CA VAL A 154 5.12 -11.05 -20.10
C VAL A 154 6.29 -10.94 -21.07
N GLU A 155 6.20 -10.00 -22.00
CA GLU A 155 7.22 -9.76 -23.03
C GLU A 155 8.43 -9.00 -22.46
N VAL A 156 8.20 -8.13 -21.48
CA VAL A 156 9.24 -7.35 -20.79
C VAL A 156 8.94 -7.29 -19.30
N GLY A 157 9.97 -7.44 -18.47
CA GLY A 157 9.88 -7.32 -17.01
C GLY A 157 9.36 -8.57 -16.31
N LEU A 158 9.68 -9.77 -16.80
CA LEU A 158 9.27 -11.01 -16.16
C LEU A 158 9.81 -11.12 -14.72
N GLU A 159 11.02 -10.60 -14.49
CA GLU A 159 11.67 -10.47 -13.18
C GLU A 159 10.92 -9.56 -12.21
N HIS A 160 10.01 -8.71 -12.70
CA HIS A 160 9.14 -7.86 -11.89
C HIS A 160 7.82 -8.52 -11.49
N THR A 161 7.63 -9.80 -11.84
CA THR A 161 6.47 -10.57 -11.45
C THR A 161 6.75 -11.42 -10.22
N ASP A 162 5.71 -11.75 -9.47
CA ASP A 162 5.82 -12.70 -8.37
C ASP A 162 6.05 -14.14 -8.85
N ASP A 163 6.46 -15.00 -7.92
CA ASP A 163 6.73 -16.41 -8.19
C ASP A 163 5.53 -17.11 -8.84
N VAL A 164 5.84 -18.04 -9.74
CA VAL A 164 4.83 -18.87 -10.41
C VAL A 164 4.10 -19.75 -9.41
N LYS A 165 2.79 -19.51 -9.26
CA LYS A 165 1.95 -20.23 -8.29
C LYS A 165 1.57 -21.62 -8.79
N GLN A 166 1.25 -22.54 -7.87
CA GLN A 166 0.82 -23.90 -8.21
C GLN A 166 -0.39 -23.94 -9.15
N LYS A 167 -1.32 -22.98 -9.02
CA LYS A 167 -2.50 -22.87 -9.90
C LYS A 167 -2.11 -22.58 -11.36
N GLU A 168 -1.03 -21.82 -11.58
CA GLU A 168 -0.52 -21.55 -12.93
C GLU A 168 0.07 -22.81 -13.56
N ARG A 169 0.81 -23.59 -12.77
CA ARG A 169 1.41 -24.88 -13.19
C ARG A 169 0.39 -25.96 -13.58
N ARG A 170 -0.91 -25.75 -13.28
CA ARG A 170 -2.01 -26.63 -13.73
C ARG A 170 -2.46 -26.35 -15.16
N HIS A 171 -2.13 -25.18 -15.69
CA HIS A 171 -2.58 -24.71 -17.01
C HIS A 171 -1.45 -24.33 -17.95
N LEU A 172 -0.24 -24.12 -17.43
CA LEU A 172 0.95 -23.72 -18.19
C LEU A 172 2.03 -24.79 -18.00
N SER A 173 2.64 -25.23 -19.11
CA SER A 173 3.77 -26.15 -19.07
C SER A 173 5.02 -25.46 -18.50
N PRO A 174 6.04 -26.21 -18.06
CA PRO A 174 7.33 -25.61 -17.67
C PRO A 174 7.96 -24.77 -18.80
N GLU A 175 7.79 -25.19 -20.05
CA GLU A 175 8.25 -24.45 -21.23
C GLU A 175 7.45 -23.16 -21.44
N ASP A 176 6.14 -23.19 -21.27
CA ASP A 176 5.30 -21.98 -21.31
C ASP A 176 5.79 -20.95 -20.29
N LEU A 177 6.00 -21.38 -19.05
CA LEU A 177 6.47 -20.53 -17.97
C LEU A 177 7.87 -19.96 -18.26
N ALA A 178 8.77 -20.77 -18.81
CA ALA A 178 10.11 -20.33 -19.23
C ALA A 178 10.05 -19.30 -20.36
N ASN A 179 9.05 -19.40 -21.23
CA ASN A 179 8.80 -18.46 -22.32
C ASN A 179 8.01 -17.20 -21.89
N GLY A 180 7.80 -17.00 -20.59
CA GLY A 180 7.16 -15.81 -20.02
C GLY A 180 5.63 -15.87 -20.00
N TYR A 181 5.01 -17.01 -20.31
CA TYR A 181 3.57 -17.16 -20.15
C TYR A 181 3.19 -17.20 -18.67
N ARG A 182 2.12 -16.49 -18.32
CA ARG A 182 1.54 -16.39 -16.97
C ARG A 182 0.02 -16.44 -17.04
N MET A 183 -0.62 -16.69 -15.90
CA MET A 183 -2.06 -16.45 -15.78
C MET A 183 -2.28 -15.12 -15.08
N ALA A 184 -2.75 -14.09 -15.78
CA ALA A 184 -2.88 -12.73 -15.25
C ALA A 184 -3.66 -12.64 -13.92
N CYS A 185 -4.63 -13.53 -13.68
CA CYS A 185 -5.37 -13.55 -12.41
C CYS A 185 -4.54 -14.03 -11.21
N GLN A 186 -3.45 -14.75 -11.45
CA GLN A 186 -2.54 -15.26 -10.43
C GLN A 186 -1.22 -14.48 -10.37
N THR A 187 -0.98 -13.54 -11.28
CA THR A 187 0.26 -12.76 -11.36
C THR A 187 0.12 -11.41 -10.66
N PHE A 188 1.10 -11.10 -9.81
CA PHE A 188 1.25 -9.81 -9.15
C PHE A 188 2.49 -9.10 -9.69
N ILE A 189 2.38 -7.78 -9.90
CA ILE A 189 3.39 -6.96 -10.55
C ILE A 189 4.04 -6.03 -9.52
N ASN A 190 5.37 -6.06 -9.44
CA ASN A 190 6.19 -5.27 -8.50
C ASN A 190 7.12 -4.26 -9.20
N GLY A 191 7.10 -4.21 -10.53
CA GLY A 191 7.89 -3.28 -11.36
C GLY A 191 7.28 -3.14 -12.76
N ASN A 192 7.92 -2.37 -13.63
CA ASN A 192 7.38 -2.09 -14.97
C ASN A 192 7.33 -3.37 -15.82
N VAL A 193 6.21 -3.61 -16.50
CA VAL A 193 6.02 -4.77 -17.37
C VAL A 193 5.32 -4.41 -18.67
N SER A 194 5.59 -5.19 -19.72
CA SER A 194 4.81 -5.17 -20.96
C SER A 194 4.25 -6.56 -21.22
N VAL A 195 2.95 -6.63 -21.48
CA VAL A 195 2.21 -7.89 -21.59
C VAL A 195 1.42 -7.98 -22.88
N SER A 196 1.41 -9.18 -23.46
CA SER A 196 0.60 -9.59 -24.61
C SER A 196 -0.29 -10.79 -24.20
N TRP A 197 -1.29 -11.13 -25.00
CA TRP A 197 -2.16 -12.30 -24.81
C TRP A 197 -2.77 -12.73 -26.14
#